data_AF-A0A376P6G5-F1
#
_entry.id   AF-A0A376P6G5-F1
#
_cell.length_a   1.000
_cell.length_b   1.000
_cell.length_c   1.000
_cell.angle_alpha   90.00
_cell.angle_beta   90.00
_cell.angle_gamma   90.00
#
_symmetry.space_group_name_H-M   'P 1'
#
loop_
_entity.id
_entity.type
_entity.pdbx_description
1 polymer ?
#
loop_
_entity_poly.entity_id
_entity_poly.type
_entity_poly.pdbx_seq_one_letter_code
_entity_poly.pdbx_strand_id
1 'polypeptide(L)'
;MLAGVICGNRYEEHWNLAKETVDFYDLKGDLESVLDLTGKLNEVEFRAEANPALHPGQSAAIYLKGERIGFVGVVHPELERKLDLNGRTLVFELEWNKLADRVVPQAREISRFPANRRDIAVVVAENVLAADILSECKKVGVNQVVGVNLFDVYRGKGVAEGYKSLAISLILQDTSRTLEEEEIAATVAKCVEALKERFQASLRD
;
A
#
# COMPACT_ATOMS: atom_id res chain seq x y z
N MET A 1 -1.11 -16.40 18.76
CA MET A 1 -1.42 -16.00 17.38
C MET A 1 -2.76 -15.28 17.38
N LEU A 2 -2.93 -14.32 16.49
CA LEU A 2 -4.22 -13.77 16.09
C LEU A 2 -4.46 -14.20 14.64
N ALA A 3 -5.56 -14.89 14.37
CA ALA A 3 -5.86 -15.41 13.04
C ALA A 3 -7.32 -15.16 12.69
N GLY A 4 -7.63 -15.18 11.40
CA GLY A 4 -8.99 -15.01 10.92
C GLY A 4 -9.16 -15.45 9.48
N VAL A 5 -10.42 -15.54 9.07
CA VAL A 5 -10.86 -16.00 7.75
C VAL A 5 -12.04 -15.16 7.29
N ILE A 6 -12.06 -14.79 6.01
CA ILE A 6 -13.21 -14.18 5.35
C ILE A 6 -13.50 -14.90 4.03
N CYS A 7 -14.78 -15.01 3.68
CA CYS A 7 -15.23 -15.63 2.43
C CYS A 7 -16.64 -15.12 2.08
N GLY A 8 -17.08 -15.38 0.85
CA GLY A 8 -18.41 -14.99 0.38
C GLY A 8 -18.47 -13.56 -0.15
N ASN A 9 -19.59 -12.87 0.08
CA ASN A 9 -19.78 -11.49 -0.39
C ASN A 9 -19.16 -10.48 0.58
N ARG A 10 -18.63 -9.38 0.03
CA ARG A 10 -18.05 -8.27 0.82
C ARG A 10 -19.05 -7.66 1.79
N TYR A 11 -20.30 -7.60 1.37
CA TYR A 11 -21.42 -7.19 2.18
C TYR A 11 -22.48 -8.28 2.16
N GLU A 12 -23.24 -8.39 3.24
CA GLU A 12 -24.48 -9.17 3.24
C GLU A 12 -25.49 -8.59 2.24
N GLU A 13 -26.58 -9.32 1.99
CA GLU A 13 -27.60 -8.88 1.05
C GLU A 13 -28.16 -7.52 1.45
N HIS A 14 -27.99 -6.54 0.57
CA HIS A 14 -28.35 -5.17 0.84
C HIS A 14 -28.82 -4.48 -0.44
N TRP A 15 -29.85 -3.64 -0.31
CA TRP A 15 -30.54 -3.01 -1.43
C TRP A 15 -29.71 -1.97 -2.20
N ASN A 16 -28.63 -1.46 -1.60
CA ASN A 16 -27.78 -0.39 -2.15
C ASN A 16 -26.27 -0.71 -2.13
N LEU A 17 -25.87 -1.95 -1.80
CA LEU A 17 -24.46 -2.36 -1.82
C LEU A 17 -24.24 -3.35 -2.95
N ALA A 18 -23.11 -3.22 -3.65
CA ALA A 18 -22.78 -4.09 -4.76
C ALA A 18 -22.58 -5.52 -4.25
N LYS A 19 -23.13 -6.48 -5.01
CA LYS A 19 -22.99 -7.92 -4.73
C LYS A 19 -21.66 -8.43 -5.30
N GLU A 20 -20.57 -8.09 -4.64
CA GLU A 20 -19.21 -8.53 -4.99
C GLU A 20 -18.65 -9.49 -3.95
N THR A 21 -17.85 -10.44 -4.39
CA THR A 21 -17.15 -11.37 -3.48
C THR A 21 -15.96 -10.69 -2.83
N VAL A 22 -15.66 -11.04 -1.57
CA VAL A 22 -14.47 -10.54 -0.87
C VAL A 22 -13.20 -10.85 -1.65
N ASP A 23 -12.26 -9.92 -1.68
CA ASP A 23 -10.97 -10.05 -2.32
C ASP A 23 -9.80 -9.82 -1.34
N PHE A 24 -8.57 -9.91 -1.85
CA PHE A 24 -7.35 -9.76 -1.06
C PHE A 24 -7.24 -8.39 -0.38
N TYR A 25 -7.71 -7.33 -1.05
CA TYR A 25 -7.61 -5.98 -0.55
C TYR A 25 -8.63 -5.67 0.54
N ASP A 26 -9.76 -6.38 0.59
CA ASP A 26 -10.67 -6.34 1.74
C ASP A 26 -9.94 -6.77 3.01
N LEU A 27 -9.37 -7.97 3.00
CA LEU A 27 -8.65 -8.49 4.17
C LEU A 27 -7.39 -7.69 4.48
N LYS A 28 -6.71 -7.17 3.46
CA LYS A 28 -5.56 -6.28 3.65
C LYS A 28 -5.98 -5.00 4.39
N GLY A 29 -7.10 -4.39 4.04
CA GLY A 29 -7.62 -3.18 4.70
C GLY A 29 -7.98 -3.42 6.17
N ASP A 30 -8.59 -4.56 6.47
CA ASP A 30 -8.86 -4.98 7.86
C ASP A 30 -7.56 -5.13 8.66
N LEU A 31 -6.55 -5.76 8.07
CA LEU A 31 -5.25 -5.94 8.71
C LEU A 31 -4.48 -4.63 8.88
N GLU A 32 -4.51 -3.74 7.89
CA GLU A 32 -3.94 -2.40 8.01
C GLU A 32 -4.59 -1.63 9.15
N SER A 33 -5.92 -1.75 9.32
CA SER A 33 -6.64 -1.14 10.45
C SER A 33 -6.20 -1.70 11.80
N VAL A 34 -5.98 -3.02 11.89
CA VAL A 34 -5.43 -3.65 13.11
C VAL A 34 -3.99 -3.18 13.38
N LEU A 35 -3.15 -3.15 12.35
CA LEU A 35 -1.74 -2.78 12.47
C LEU A 35 -1.55 -1.29 12.76
N ASP A 36 -2.47 -0.42 12.32
CA ASP A 36 -2.43 1.01 12.60
C ASP A 36 -2.59 1.34 14.09
N LEU A 37 -3.27 0.48 14.85
CA LEU A 37 -3.38 0.61 16.32
C LEU A 37 -2.02 0.57 17.03
N THR A 38 -0.99 0.01 16.37
CA THR A 38 0.39 0.02 16.89
C THR A 38 1.10 1.36 16.68
N GLY A 39 0.57 2.24 15.82
CA GLY A 39 1.24 3.47 15.40
C GLY A 39 2.49 3.25 14.53
N LYS A 40 2.69 2.04 14.01
CA LYS A 40 3.87 1.64 13.21
C LYS A 40 3.50 1.23 11.79
N LEU A 41 2.31 1.57 11.30
CA LEU A 41 1.83 1.18 9.96
C LEU A 41 2.80 1.58 8.84
N ASN A 42 3.50 2.71 8.97
CA ASN A 42 4.50 3.17 8.00
C ASN A 42 5.72 2.23 7.85
N GLU A 43 5.93 1.31 8.79
CA GLU A 43 7.03 0.34 8.80
C GLU A 43 6.56 -1.08 8.44
N VAL A 44 5.28 -1.22 8.10
CA VAL A 44 4.68 -2.47 7.66
C VAL A 44 4.93 -2.67 6.17
N GLU A 45 5.33 -3.88 5.80
CA GLU A 45 5.54 -4.27 4.41
C GLU A 45 4.82 -5.58 4.12
N PHE A 46 4.11 -5.63 3.00
CA PHE A 46 3.49 -6.85 2.47
C PHE A 46 4.35 -7.35 1.32
N ARG A 47 5.12 -8.41 1.56
CA ARG A 47 6.04 -8.98 0.56
C ARG A 47 5.45 -10.27 0.00
N ALA A 48 5.41 -10.41 -1.32
CA ALA A 48 5.00 -11.66 -1.95
C ALA A 48 5.96 -12.78 -1.53
N GLU A 49 5.46 -13.77 -0.80
CA GLU A 49 6.25 -14.88 -0.26
C GLU A 49 5.40 -16.15 -0.35
N ALA A 50 6.00 -17.23 -0.87
CA ALA A 50 5.27 -18.47 -1.10
C ALA A 50 4.91 -19.15 0.23
N ASN A 51 3.66 -19.59 0.35
CA ASN A 51 3.19 -20.43 1.43
C ASN A 51 2.41 -21.61 0.82
N PRO A 52 2.71 -22.88 1.16
CA PRO A 52 2.04 -24.05 0.57
C PRO A 52 0.52 -24.07 0.73
N ALA A 53 -0.02 -23.40 1.75
CA ALA A 53 -1.46 -23.33 1.99
C ALA A 53 -2.16 -22.23 1.19
N LEU A 54 -1.43 -21.29 0.59
CA LEU A 54 -1.95 -20.08 -0.03
C LEU A 54 -1.65 -20.01 -1.53
N HIS A 55 -2.45 -19.23 -2.25
CA HIS A 55 -2.25 -18.96 -3.67
C HIS A 55 -0.95 -18.15 -3.90
N PRO A 56 -0.03 -18.59 -4.77
CA PRO A 56 1.30 -17.98 -4.91
C PRO A 56 1.28 -16.54 -5.45
N GLY A 57 0.26 -16.19 -6.26
CA GLY A 57 0.09 -14.83 -6.79
C GLY A 57 -0.82 -13.93 -5.95
N GLN A 58 -1.40 -14.43 -4.85
CA GLN A 58 -2.38 -13.72 -4.01
C GLN A 58 -2.12 -13.98 -2.53
N SER A 59 -0.84 -13.96 -2.15
CA SER A 59 -0.38 -14.11 -0.77
C SER A 59 0.79 -13.18 -0.49
N ALA A 60 0.91 -12.77 0.76
CA ALA A 60 2.00 -11.96 1.25
C ALA A 60 2.39 -12.37 2.67
N ALA A 61 3.69 -12.42 2.92
CA ALA A 61 4.23 -12.35 4.26
C ALA A 61 4.19 -10.89 4.74
N ILE A 62 3.77 -10.71 5.98
CA ILE A 62 3.63 -9.40 6.63
C ILE A 62 4.91 -9.18 7.43
N TYR A 63 5.60 -8.08 7.17
CA TYR A 63 6.81 -7.67 7.85
C TYR A 63 6.59 -6.37 8.62
N LEU A 64 7.18 -6.27 9.80
CA LEU A 64 7.26 -5.04 10.60
C LEU A 64 8.73 -4.80 10.95
N LYS A 65 9.29 -3.66 10.56
CA LYS A 65 10.73 -3.35 10.72
C LYS A 65 11.66 -4.45 10.17
N GLY A 66 11.26 -5.09 9.07
CA GLY A 66 12.02 -6.17 8.44
C GLY A 66 11.92 -7.53 9.13
N GLU A 67 11.17 -7.66 10.23
CA GLU A 67 10.87 -8.94 10.85
C GLU A 67 9.51 -9.48 10.38
N ARG A 68 9.44 -10.77 10.01
CA ARG A 68 8.18 -11.40 9.61
C ARG A 68 7.27 -11.58 10.82
N ILE A 69 6.07 -11.01 10.76
CA ILE A 69 5.05 -11.05 11.81
C ILE A 69 3.83 -11.91 11.46
N GLY A 70 3.70 -12.37 10.22
CA GLY A 70 2.58 -13.20 9.82
C GLY A 70 2.43 -13.39 8.30
N PHE A 71 1.27 -13.89 7.90
CA PHE A 71 0.87 -14.10 6.51
C PHE A 71 -0.58 -13.66 6.29
N VAL A 72 -0.87 -13.26 5.05
CA VAL A 72 -2.23 -13.05 4.53
C VAL A 72 -2.30 -13.60 3.11
N GLY A 73 -3.42 -14.20 2.73
CA GLY A 73 -3.63 -14.59 1.35
C GLY A 73 -4.90 -15.36 1.10
N VAL A 74 -5.17 -15.56 -0.19
CA VAL A 74 -6.21 -16.48 -0.66
C VAL A 74 -5.73 -17.91 -0.45
N VAL A 75 -6.58 -18.79 0.05
CA VAL A 75 -6.27 -20.22 0.23
C VAL A 75 -5.96 -20.85 -1.14
N HIS A 76 -5.00 -21.77 -1.19
CA HIS A 76 -4.62 -22.42 -2.44
C HIS A 76 -5.82 -23.17 -3.05
N PRO A 77 -6.13 -23.05 -4.36
CA PRO A 77 -7.32 -23.66 -4.96
C PRO A 77 -7.41 -25.18 -4.80
N GLU A 78 -6.26 -25.87 -4.75
CA GLU A 78 -6.25 -27.30 -4.44
C GLU A 78 -6.65 -27.61 -2.99
N LEU A 79 -6.29 -26.74 -2.05
CA LEU A 79 -6.65 -26.89 -0.64
C LEU A 79 -8.13 -26.54 -0.44
N GLU A 80 -8.63 -25.49 -1.10
CA GLU A 80 -10.06 -25.18 -1.13
C GLU A 80 -10.89 -26.40 -1.60
N ARG A 81 -10.45 -27.06 -2.68
CA ARG A 81 -11.13 -28.27 -3.19
C ARG A 81 -11.04 -29.46 -2.24
N LYS A 82 -9.89 -29.68 -1.59
CA LYS A 82 -9.69 -30.78 -0.62
C LYS A 82 -10.57 -30.63 0.63
N LEU A 83 -10.84 -29.39 1.02
CA LEU A 83 -11.62 -29.06 2.21
C LEU A 83 -13.12 -28.79 1.90
N ASP A 84 -13.53 -28.94 0.64
CA ASP A 84 -14.90 -28.68 0.18
C ASP A 84 -15.39 -27.25 0.49
N LEU A 85 -14.50 -26.26 0.31
CA LEU A 85 -14.82 -24.85 0.55
C LEU A 85 -15.59 -24.23 -0.62
N ASN A 86 -16.61 -23.47 -0.28
CA ASN A 86 -17.45 -22.78 -1.27
C ASN A 86 -16.82 -21.46 -1.72
N GLY A 87 -16.00 -21.56 -2.76
CA GLY A 87 -15.39 -20.42 -3.43
C GLY A 87 -14.19 -19.84 -2.69
N ARG A 88 -13.79 -18.64 -3.13
CA ARG A 88 -12.57 -17.97 -2.70
C ARG A 88 -12.61 -17.67 -1.21
N THR A 89 -11.65 -18.23 -0.47
CA THR A 89 -11.50 -18.05 0.97
C THR A 89 -10.17 -17.37 1.26
N LEU A 90 -10.18 -16.33 2.11
CA LEU A 90 -8.99 -15.59 2.49
C LEU A 90 -8.70 -15.78 3.96
N VAL A 91 -7.42 -15.97 4.29
CA VAL A 91 -6.96 -16.19 5.66
C VAL A 91 -5.82 -15.25 6.01
N PHE A 92 -5.69 -14.97 7.29
CA PHE A 92 -4.50 -14.36 7.85
C PHE A 92 -4.10 -15.00 9.16
N GLU A 93 -2.83 -14.88 9.49
CA GLU A 93 -2.30 -15.24 10.80
C GLU A 93 -1.17 -14.27 11.18
N LEU A 94 -1.23 -13.75 12.41
CA LEU A 94 -0.28 -12.80 12.98
C LEU A 94 0.25 -13.30 14.33
N GLU A 95 1.54 -13.07 14.56
CA GLU A 95 2.19 -13.33 15.84
C GLU A 95 1.92 -12.17 16.81
N TRP A 96 0.99 -12.38 17.75
CA TRP A 96 0.51 -11.36 18.68
C TRP A 96 1.64 -10.59 19.41
N ASN A 97 2.64 -11.30 19.92
CA ASN A 97 3.72 -10.70 20.69
C ASN A 97 4.55 -9.69 19.88
N LYS A 98 4.61 -9.82 18.54
CA LYS A 98 5.36 -8.90 17.68
C LYS A 98 4.64 -7.58 17.43
N LEU A 99 3.33 -7.51 17.70
CA LEU A 99 2.49 -6.34 17.47
C LEU A 99 1.81 -5.82 18.74
N ALA A 100 2.12 -6.40 19.91
CA ALA A 100 1.54 -6.01 21.20
C ALA A 100 1.99 -4.61 21.68
N ASP A 101 3.13 -4.11 21.17
CA ASP A 101 3.66 -2.80 21.50
C ASP A 101 3.20 -1.72 20.53
N ARG A 102 2.85 -0.55 21.07
CA ARG A 102 2.47 0.63 20.29
C ARG A 102 3.36 1.84 20.53
N VAL A 103 3.40 2.76 19.57
CA VAL A 103 4.06 4.06 19.70
C VAL A 103 3.24 4.96 20.63
N VAL A 104 3.91 5.59 21.59
CA VAL A 104 3.30 6.66 22.39
C VAL A 104 3.39 7.96 21.60
N PRO A 105 2.27 8.65 21.33
CA PRO A 105 2.28 9.87 20.53
C PRO A 105 3.18 10.96 21.12
N GLN A 106 4.01 11.57 20.27
CA GLN A 106 4.75 12.78 20.60
C GLN A 106 4.16 13.94 19.80
N ALA A 107 3.81 15.02 20.49
CA ALA A 107 3.30 16.21 19.84
C ALA A 107 4.36 16.77 18.88
N ARG A 108 3.93 17.08 17.66
CA ARG A 108 4.72 17.76 16.65
C ARG A 108 4.07 19.09 16.32
N GLU A 109 4.87 20.07 15.93
CA GLU A 109 4.35 21.34 15.47
C GLU A 109 3.54 21.14 14.18
N ILE A 110 2.40 21.81 14.10
CA ILE A 110 1.53 21.80 12.92
C ILE A 110 1.76 23.12 12.19
N SER A 111 2.09 23.03 10.91
CA SER A 111 2.26 24.21 10.07
C SER A 111 0.97 25.03 10.00
N ARG A 112 1.10 26.35 10.11
CA ARG A 112 0.00 27.31 9.85
C ARG A 112 -0.07 27.72 8.38
N PHE A 113 0.90 27.31 7.57
CA PHE A 113 1.01 27.65 6.16
C PHE A 113 0.25 26.64 5.31
N PRO A 114 -0.32 27.04 4.16
CA PRO A 114 -1.09 26.12 3.32
C PRO A 114 -0.21 25.02 2.74
N ALA A 115 -0.77 23.81 2.63
CA ALA A 115 -0.17 22.71 1.90
C ALA A 115 -0.52 22.79 0.41
N ASN A 116 0.40 22.36 -0.45
CA ASN A 116 0.19 22.25 -1.88
C ASN A 116 0.13 20.79 -2.30
N ARG A 117 -0.76 20.49 -3.25
CA ARG A 117 -0.88 19.15 -3.84
C ARG A 117 -0.34 19.15 -5.26
N ARG A 118 0.49 18.16 -5.59
CA ARG A 118 0.97 17.89 -6.95
C ARG A 118 0.76 16.42 -7.27
N ASP A 119 0.13 16.18 -8.41
CA ASP A 119 -0.15 14.82 -8.87
C ASP A 119 0.86 14.48 -9.97
N ILE A 120 1.40 13.26 -9.91
CA ILE A 120 2.34 12.72 -10.89
C ILE A 120 1.84 11.37 -11.41
N ALA A 121 2.00 11.13 -12.71
CA ALA A 121 1.69 9.85 -13.34
C ALA A 121 3.00 9.10 -13.64
N VAL A 122 3.26 8.04 -12.89
CA VAL A 122 4.51 7.29 -12.92
C VAL A 122 4.30 5.96 -13.63
N VAL A 123 4.95 5.77 -14.77
CA VAL A 123 4.92 4.51 -15.54
C VAL A 123 6.12 3.66 -15.16
N VAL A 124 5.86 2.42 -14.76
CA VAL A 124 6.87 1.45 -14.31
C VAL A 124 6.52 0.04 -14.81
N ALA A 125 7.51 -0.86 -14.79
CA ALA A 125 7.28 -2.27 -15.08
C ALA A 125 6.25 -2.88 -14.11
N GLU A 126 5.46 -3.84 -14.60
CA GLU A 126 4.32 -4.43 -13.89
C GLU A 126 4.74 -5.09 -12.55
N ASN A 127 5.95 -5.63 -12.49
CA ASN A 127 6.50 -6.32 -11.32
C ASN A 127 7.03 -5.37 -10.22
N VAL A 128 7.18 -4.07 -10.50
CA VAL A 128 7.64 -3.10 -9.48
C VAL A 128 6.52 -2.89 -8.46
N LEU A 129 6.82 -3.06 -7.17
CA LEU A 129 5.81 -2.88 -6.13
C LEU A 129 5.47 -1.40 -5.97
N ALA A 130 4.16 -1.08 -5.92
CA ALA A 130 3.72 0.29 -5.71
C ALA A 130 4.18 0.84 -4.35
N ALA A 131 4.28 -0.03 -3.33
CA ALA A 131 4.79 0.35 -2.01
C ALA A 131 6.23 0.88 -2.06
N ASP A 132 7.09 0.29 -2.90
CA ASP A 132 8.49 0.71 -3.04
C ASP A 132 8.58 2.12 -3.64
N ILE A 133 7.70 2.44 -4.59
CA ILE A 133 7.61 3.76 -5.23
C ILE A 133 7.15 4.80 -4.21
N LEU A 134 6.09 4.50 -3.44
CA LEU A 134 5.60 5.39 -2.39
C LEU A 134 6.65 5.62 -1.28
N SER A 135 7.36 4.57 -0.89
CA SER A 135 8.44 4.62 0.10
C SER A 135 9.61 5.50 -0.37
N GLU A 136 10.00 5.39 -1.65
CA GLU A 136 11.05 6.24 -2.22
C GLU A 136 10.65 7.72 -2.22
N CYS A 137 9.41 8.06 -2.61
CA CYS A 137 8.93 9.44 -2.55
C CYS A 137 8.98 10.02 -1.13
N LYS A 138 8.53 9.24 -0.13
CA LYS A 138 8.59 9.64 1.29
C LYS A 138 10.05 9.86 1.75
N LYS A 139 10.98 9.01 1.31
CA LYS A 139 12.40 9.07 1.68
C LYS A 139 13.16 10.24 1.04
N VAL A 140 12.87 10.57 -0.21
CA VAL A 140 13.54 11.65 -0.94
C VAL A 140 13.02 13.02 -0.51
N GLY A 141 11.72 13.08 -0.18
CA GLY A 141 10.99 14.28 0.17
C GLY A 141 10.91 14.60 1.66
N VAL A 142 11.65 13.92 2.54
CA VAL A 142 11.50 13.96 4.02
C VAL A 142 11.24 15.34 4.63
N ASN A 143 11.84 16.40 4.09
CA ASN A 143 11.73 17.74 4.65
C ASN A 143 10.44 18.48 4.27
N GLN A 144 9.84 18.19 3.11
CA GLN A 144 8.75 18.98 2.54
C GLN A 144 7.54 18.12 2.12
N VAL A 145 7.72 16.84 1.82
CA VAL A 145 6.65 15.92 1.44
C VAL A 145 6.04 15.34 2.71
N VAL A 146 4.88 15.85 3.07
CA VAL A 146 4.14 15.44 4.28
C VAL A 146 3.12 14.34 3.99
N GLY A 147 2.81 14.07 2.72
CA GLY A 147 1.88 13.02 2.31
C GLY A 147 2.18 12.48 0.92
N VAL A 148 2.02 11.17 0.76
CA VAL A 148 2.14 10.47 -0.53
C VAL A 148 0.98 9.48 -0.60
N ASN A 149 0.13 9.59 -1.62
CA ASN A 149 -1.04 8.73 -1.77
C ASN A 149 -1.16 8.23 -3.21
N LEU A 150 -1.36 6.92 -3.38
CA LEU A 150 -1.71 6.31 -4.65
C LEU A 150 -3.23 6.39 -4.83
N PHE A 151 -3.71 6.95 -5.93
CA PHE A 151 -5.16 7.10 -6.16
C PHE A 151 -5.64 6.43 -7.46
N ASP A 152 -4.75 6.04 -8.37
CA ASP A 152 -5.14 5.25 -9.54
C ASP A 152 -4.02 4.33 -10.02
N VAL A 153 -4.40 3.19 -10.59
CA VAL A 153 -3.50 2.22 -11.23
C VAL A 153 -4.08 1.83 -12.58
N TYR A 154 -3.52 2.39 -13.66
CA TYR A 154 -4.02 2.20 -15.00
C TYR A 154 -3.20 1.16 -15.79
N ARG A 155 -3.92 0.19 -16.37
CA ARG A 155 -3.41 -0.83 -17.29
C ARG A 155 -4.33 -0.88 -18.50
N GLY A 156 -3.92 -0.26 -19.60
CA GLY A 156 -4.78 -0.16 -20.76
C GLY A 156 -4.11 0.57 -21.91
N LYS A 157 -4.94 0.99 -22.87
CA LYS A 157 -4.48 1.63 -24.10
C LYS A 157 -3.60 2.85 -23.79
N GLY A 158 -2.41 2.88 -24.37
CA GLY A 158 -1.42 3.95 -24.15
C GLY A 158 -0.44 3.69 -23.00
N VAL A 159 -0.54 2.56 -22.30
CA VAL A 159 0.58 1.99 -21.52
C VAL A 159 1.13 0.80 -22.30
N ALA A 160 2.46 0.69 -22.40
CA ALA A 160 3.09 -0.45 -23.05
C ALA A 160 2.76 -1.77 -22.31
N GLU A 161 2.70 -2.87 -23.04
CA GLU A 161 2.49 -4.18 -22.43
C GLU A 161 3.63 -4.50 -21.44
N GLY A 162 3.29 -5.06 -20.28
CA GLY A 162 4.24 -5.30 -19.19
C GLY A 162 4.56 -4.07 -18.33
N TYR A 163 3.87 -2.94 -18.54
CA TYR A 163 3.95 -1.74 -17.72
C TYR A 163 2.59 -1.36 -17.13
N LYS A 164 2.63 -0.59 -16.05
CA LYS A 164 1.47 0.06 -15.41
C LYS A 164 1.76 1.53 -15.14
N SER A 165 0.70 2.34 -15.15
CA SER A 165 0.76 3.75 -14.76
C SER A 165 0.17 3.93 -13.37
N LEU A 166 0.92 4.54 -12.46
CA LEU A 166 0.50 4.83 -11.09
C LEU A 166 0.28 6.33 -10.96
N ALA A 167 -0.94 6.73 -10.61
CA ALA A 167 -1.24 8.12 -10.31
C ALA A 167 -1.04 8.37 -8.81
N ILE A 168 -0.06 9.20 -8.48
CA ILE A 168 0.39 9.46 -7.12
C ILE A 168 0.21 10.94 -6.82
N SER A 169 -0.42 11.26 -5.69
CA SER A 169 -0.49 12.62 -5.17
C SER A 169 0.57 12.83 -4.10
N LEU A 170 1.31 13.92 -4.25
CA LEU A 170 2.30 14.41 -3.30
C LEU A 170 1.71 15.64 -2.61
N ILE A 171 1.69 15.64 -1.28
CA ILE A 171 1.32 16.79 -0.46
C ILE A 171 2.60 17.41 0.08
N LEU A 172 2.86 18.66 -0.30
CA LEU A 172 4.05 19.41 0.07
C LEU A 172 3.69 20.54 1.03
N GLN A 173 4.42 20.65 2.14
CA GLN A 173 4.23 21.67 3.16
C GLN A 173 5.52 21.87 3.95
N ASP A 174 5.75 23.10 4.42
CA ASP A 174 6.82 23.46 5.34
C ASP A 174 6.20 24.04 6.63
N THR A 175 6.86 23.88 7.77
CA THR A 175 6.35 24.39 9.07
C THR A 175 6.68 25.85 9.32
N SER A 176 7.64 26.41 8.59
CA SER A 176 8.19 27.76 8.80
C SER A 176 7.73 28.80 7.77
N ARG A 177 7.31 28.38 6.57
CA ARG A 177 6.84 29.29 5.51
C ARG A 177 5.87 28.64 4.52
N THR A 178 5.24 29.48 3.70
CA THR A 178 4.54 29.03 2.48
C THR A 178 5.57 28.67 1.42
N LEU A 179 5.39 27.53 0.75
CA LEU A 179 6.24 27.11 -0.37
C LEU A 179 5.88 27.88 -1.64
N GLU A 180 6.89 28.36 -2.36
CA GLU A 180 6.76 28.96 -3.70
C GLU A 180 6.76 27.88 -4.79
N GLU A 181 6.29 28.21 -5.99
CA GLU A 181 6.10 27.24 -7.08
C GLU A 181 7.43 26.58 -7.48
N GLU A 182 8.51 27.35 -7.48
CA GLU A 182 9.85 26.90 -7.84
C GLU A 182 10.34 25.82 -6.87
N GLU A 183 10.07 25.97 -5.58
CA GLU A 183 10.43 24.98 -4.55
C GLU A 183 9.60 23.71 -4.69
N ILE A 184 8.29 23.85 -4.93
CA ILE A 184 7.38 22.73 -5.14
C ILE A 184 7.83 21.92 -6.36
N ALA A 185 8.06 22.59 -7.49
CA ALA A 185 8.50 21.96 -8.72
C ALA A 185 9.86 21.25 -8.55
N ALA A 186 10.81 21.87 -7.85
CA ALA A 186 12.11 21.27 -7.56
C ALA A 186 12.01 19.98 -6.74
N THR A 187 11.15 19.95 -5.71
CA THR A 187 10.97 18.78 -4.86
C THR A 187 10.24 17.64 -5.60
N VAL A 188 9.24 17.96 -6.42
CA VAL A 188 8.58 16.98 -7.29
C VAL A 188 9.58 16.41 -8.29
N ALA A 189 10.36 17.25 -8.96
CA ALA A 189 11.39 16.81 -9.91
C ALA A 189 12.42 15.89 -9.24
N LYS A 190 12.86 16.22 -8.02
CA LYS A 190 13.76 15.37 -7.24
C LYS A 190 13.18 13.98 -6.95
N CYS A 191 11.91 13.90 -6.59
CA CYS A 191 11.23 12.61 -6.40
C CYS A 191 11.19 11.81 -7.70
N VAL A 192 10.85 12.46 -8.81
CA VAL A 192 10.77 11.83 -10.13
C VAL A 192 12.13 11.31 -10.58
N GLU A 193 13.21 12.07 -10.41
CA GLU A 193 14.57 11.62 -10.74
C GLU A 193 14.99 10.41 -9.90
N ALA A 194 14.69 10.39 -8.60
CA ALA A 194 14.96 9.21 -7.78
C ALA A 194 14.17 7.96 -8.25
N LEU A 195 12.92 8.14 -8.69
CA LEU A 195 12.13 7.05 -9.26
C LEU A 195 12.70 6.57 -10.60
N LYS A 196 13.20 7.48 -11.45
CA LYS A 196 13.90 7.15 -12.69
C LYS A 196 15.15 6.31 -12.42
N GLU A 197 16.01 6.76 -11.49
CA GLU A 197 17.25 6.07 -11.17
C GLU A 197 17.01 4.68 -10.57
N ARG A 198 16.06 4.56 -9.63
CA ARG A 198 15.84 3.32 -8.88
C ARG A 198 14.97 2.30 -9.60
N PHE A 199 13.93 2.75 -10.32
CA PHE A 199 12.91 1.89 -10.89
C PHE A 199 12.77 2.01 -12.42
N GLN A 200 13.63 2.80 -13.06
CA GLN A 200 13.52 3.13 -14.50
C GLN A 200 12.13 3.70 -14.84
N ALA A 201 11.54 4.44 -13.89
CA ALA A 201 10.23 5.01 -14.05
C ALA A 201 10.23 6.12 -15.11
N SER A 202 9.13 6.29 -15.83
CA SER A 202 8.92 7.46 -16.69
C SER A 202 7.71 8.26 -16.24
N LEU A 203 7.74 9.58 -16.44
CA LEU A 203 6.56 10.41 -16.26
C LEU A 203 5.69 10.32 -17.51
N ARG A 204 4.38 10.30 -17.29
CA ARG A 204 3.38 10.44 -18.34
C ARG A 204 2.77 11.85 -18.26
N ASP A 205 2.65 12.49 -19.41
CA ASP A 205 1.92 13.76 -19.58
C ASP A 205 0.41 13.57 -19.47
#